data_AF-A0A699X884-F1
#
_entry.id   AF-A0A699X884-F1
#
_cell.length_a   1.000
_cell.length_b   1.000
_cell.length_c   1.000
_cell.angle_alpha   90.00
_cell.angle_beta   90.00
_cell.angle_gamma   90.00
#
_symmetry.space_group_name_H-M   'P 1'
#
loop_
_entity.id
_entity.type
_entity.pdbx_description
1 polymer ?
#
loop_
_entity_poly.entity_id
_entity_poly.type
_entity_poly.pdbx_seq_one_letter_code
_entity_poly.pdbx_strand_id
1 'polypeptide(L)'
;PEFIYHGSLLGKSMQIISALQARTLLSRGCKGFLATIHDTTSDVPSIHDQQIVSEFADVFPDELPGIPPVREVEFNIELIPGSEPISKAP
;
A
#
# COMPACT_ATOMS: atom_id res chain seq x y z
N PRO A 1 17.66 -17.11 0.69
CA PRO A 1 17.66 -17.38 2.14
C PRO A 1 16.26 -17.16 2.72
N GLU A 2 15.67 -18.20 3.29
CA GLU A 2 14.44 -18.06 4.08
C GLU A 2 14.83 -17.64 5.50
N PHE A 3 14.21 -16.56 5.98
CA PHE A 3 14.42 -16.08 7.34
C PHE A 3 13.25 -16.56 8.21
N ILE A 4 13.55 -17.41 9.19
CA ILE A 4 12.56 -17.88 10.18
C ILE A 4 12.76 -17.06 11.45
N TYR A 5 11.72 -16.34 11.85
CA TYR A 5 11.73 -15.52 13.06
C TYR A 5 10.89 -16.20 14.15
N HIS A 6 11.48 -16.42 15.32
CA HIS A 6 10.77 -16.93 16.49
C HIS A 6 10.50 -15.76 17.45
N GLY A 7 9.22 -15.50 17.76
CA GLY A 7 8.86 -14.55 18.80
C GLY A 7 9.27 -15.08 20.18
N SER A 8 9.92 -14.24 21.00
CA SER A 8 10.23 -14.61 22.38
C SER A 8 9.02 -14.35 23.29
N LEU A 9 8.49 -15.38 23.93
CA LEU A 9 7.47 -15.24 24.96
C LEU A 9 8.09 -14.80 26.30
N LEU A 10 7.47 -13.75 26.86
CA LEU A 10 7.41 -13.37 28.28
C LEU A 10 8.68 -13.60 29.12
N GLY A 11 9.44 -12.53 29.38
CA GLY A 11 10.49 -12.53 30.41
C GLY A 11 11.69 -11.61 30.17
N LYS A 12 11.87 -11.10 28.94
CA LYS A 12 12.94 -10.15 28.60
C LYS A 12 12.31 -8.80 28.24
N SER A 13 12.79 -7.71 28.83
CA SER A 13 12.34 -6.36 28.47
C SER A 13 12.66 -6.10 27.00
N MET A 14 11.64 -5.80 26.20
CA MET A 14 11.84 -5.35 24.83
C MET A 14 12.42 -3.94 24.88
N GLN A 15 13.63 -3.74 24.34
CA GLN A 15 14.23 -2.42 24.30
C GLN A 15 13.58 -1.62 23.18
N ILE A 16 12.65 -0.76 23.55
CA ILE A 16 12.03 0.19 22.62
C ILE A 16 13.00 1.36 22.43
N ILE A 17 13.25 1.72 21.18
CA ILE A 17 14.10 2.85 20.80
C ILE A 17 13.27 3.86 20.00
N SER A 18 13.68 5.12 20.03
CA SER A 18 13.09 6.16 19.18
C SER A 18 13.48 5.99 17.71
N ALA A 19 12.71 6.60 16.80
CA ALA A 19 13.03 6.64 15.37
C ALA A 19 14.39 7.29 15.08
N LEU A 20 14.82 8.27 15.89
CA LEU A 20 16.13 8.92 15.77
C LEU A 20 17.27 7.93 16.08
N GLN A 21 17.10 7.13 17.12
CA GLN A 21 18.06 6.08 17.50
C GLN A 21 18.11 4.99 16.43
N ALA A 22 16.94 4.55 15.94
CA ALA A 22 16.86 3.59 14.84
C ALA A 22 17.62 4.09 13.60
N ARG A 23 17.40 5.35 13.19
CA ARG A 23 18.13 5.98 12.07
C ARG A 23 19.64 6.00 12.28
N THR A 24 20.09 6.29 13.50
CA THR A 24 21.51 6.32 13.85
C THR A 24 22.15 4.92 13.80
N LEU A 25 21.44 3.88 14.21
CA LEU A 25 21.93 2.50 14.12
C LEU A 25 22.01 2.04 12.66
N LEU A 26 21.00 2.35 11.86
CA LEU A 26 21.00 2.05 10.43
C LEU A 26 22.15 2.75 9.70
N SER A 27 22.43 4.02 10.01
CA SER A 27 23.56 4.75 9.39
C SER A 27 24.94 4.21 9.80
N ARG A 28 25.03 3.50 10.93
CA ARG A 28 26.23 2.79 11.38
C ARG A 28 26.37 1.39 10.76
N GLY A 29 25.48 0.99 9.86
CA GLY A 29 25.52 -0.28 9.16
C GLY A 29 24.74 -1.42 9.83
N CYS A 30 23.92 -1.14 10.85
CA CYS A 30 23.00 -2.14 11.38
C CYS A 30 21.92 -2.51 10.34
N LYS A 31 21.51 -3.78 10.34
CA LYS A 31 20.36 -4.25 9.52
C LYS A 31 19.06 -3.99 10.29
N GLY A 32 18.09 -3.36 9.64
CA GLY A 32 16.73 -3.20 10.14
C GLY A 32 15.75 -4.01 9.32
N PHE A 33 14.70 -4.50 9.98
CA PHE A 33 13.58 -5.17 9.33
C PHE A 33 12.30 -4.46 9.73
N LEU A 34 11.40 -4.28 8.77
CA LEU A 34 10.05 -3.83 9.05
C LEU A 34 9.18 -5.07 9.24
N ALA A 35 8.41 -5.10 10.32
CA ALA A 35 7.42 -6.13 10.58
C ALA A 35 6.07 -5.44 10.79
N THR A 36 5.03 -6.00 10.19
CA THR A 36 3.65 -5.56 10.39
C THR A 36 2.96 -6.56 11.29
N ILE A 37 2.32 -6.06 12.35
CA ILE A 37 1.49 -6.88 13.22
C ILE A 37 0.07 -6.76 12.70
N HIS A 38 -0.51 -7.89 12.29
CA HIS A 38 -1.91 -7.98 11.94
C HIS A 38 -2.64 -8.68 13.08
N ASP A 39 -3.68 -8.04 13.60
CA ASP A 39 -4.57 -8.70 14.55
C ASP A 39 -5.41 -9.73 13.79
N THR A 40 -5.29 -11.00 14.15
CA THR A 40 -6.05 -12.10 13.55
C THR A 40 -7.39 -12.34 14.27
N THR A 41 -7.65 -11.61 15.35
CA THR A 41 -8.89 -11.69 16.14
C THR A 41 -9.90 -10.62 15.76
N SER A 42 -9.46 -9.55 15.08
CA SER A 42 -10.36 -8.60 14.45
C SER A 42 -10.87 -9.16 13.13
N ASP A 43 -12.17 -9.03 12.87
CA ASP A 43 -12.72 -9.26 11.54
C ASP A 43 -11.93 -8.42 10.51
N VAL A 44 -11.75 -8.93 9.30
CA VAL A 44 -11.01 -8.19 8.26
C VAL A 44 -11.73 -6.86 8.06
N PRO A 45 -11.08 -5.70 8.30
CA PRO A 45 -11.72 -4.42 8.15
C PRO A 45 -12.28 -4.32 6.73
N SER A 46 -13.56 -3.98 6.64
CA SER A 46 -14.16 -3.69 5.36
C SER A 46 -13.41 -2.51 4.75
N ILE A 47 -13.31 -2.48 3.42
CA ILE A 47 -12.80 -1.30 2.72
C ILE A 47 -13.60 -0.04 3.12
N HIS A 48 -14.88 -0.20 3.47
CA HIS A 48 -15.75 0.87 3.97
C HIS A 48 -15.35 1.41 5.36
N ASP A 49 -14.54 0.67 6.13
CA ASP A 49 -14.01 1.14 7.43
C ASP A 49 -12.87 2.16 7.24
N GLN A 50 -12.34 2.29 6.03
CA GLN A 50 -11.35 3.31 5.70
C GLN A 50 -12.03 4.67 5.56
N GLN A 51 -11.57 5.67 6.32
CA GLN A 51 -12.14 7.02 6.33
C GLN A 51 -12.27 7.63 4.93
N ILE A 52 -11.27 7.41 4.07
CA ILE A 52 -11.27 7.91 2.69
C ILE A 52 -12.40 7.27 1.87
N VAL A 53 -12.62 5.96 2.04
CA VAL A 53 -13.65 5.24 1.29
C VAL A 53 -15.04 5.65 1.77
N SER A 54 -15.20 5.87 3.07
CA SER A 54 -16.45 6.39 3.64
C SER A 54 -16.77 7.81 3.15
N GLU A 55 -15.76 8.67 2.99
CA GLU A 55 -15.92 10.04 2.47
C GLU A 55 -16.34 10.07 0.99
N PHE A 56 -15.93 9.06 0.21
CA PHE A 56 -16.18 8.95 -1.24
C PHE A 56 -16.96 7.68 -1.60
N ALA A 57 -17.95 7.29 -0.79
CA ALA A 57 -18.70 6.05 -0.99
C ALA A 57 -19.44 6.00 -2.34
N ASP A 58 -19.78 7.15 -2.92
CA ASP A 58 -20.40 7.30 -4.24
C ASP A 58 -19.44 7.01 -5.41
N VAL A 59 -18.13 7.12 -5.19
CA VAL A 59 -17.07 6.82 -6.17
C VAL A 59 -16.70 5.33 -6.16
N PHE A 60 -17.00 4.62 -5.07
CA PHE A 60 -16.75 3.19 -4.91
C PHE A 60 -18.05 2.38 -4.75
N PRO A 61 -18.98 2.44 -5.74
CA PRO A 61 -20.18 1.62 -5.68
C PRO A 61 -19.84 0.12 -5.85
N ASP A 62 -20.61 -0.75 -5.20
CA ASP A 62 -20.46 -2.21 -5.33
C ASP A 62 -20.63 -2.69 -6.78
N GLU A 63 -21.40 -1.94 -7.58
CA GLU A 63 -21.58 -2.15 -9.01
C GLU A 63 -21.08 -0.92 -9.79
N LEU A 64 -20.24 -1.13 -10.80
CA LEU A 64 -19.72 -0.04 -11.63
C LEU A 64 -20.86 0.63 -12.42
N PRO A 65 -20.90 1.98 -12.53
CA PRO A 65 -22.00 2.74 -13.14
C PRO A 65 -22.12 2.62 -14.68
N GLY A 66 -21.59 1.54 -15.26
CA GLY A 66 -21.56 1.33 -16.71
C GLY A 66 -20.53 2.21 -17.41
N ILE A 67 -20.64 2.27 -18.75
CA ILE A 67 -19.74 3.07 -19.58
C ILE A 67 -20.08 4.55 -19.34
N PRO A 68 -19.09 5.42 -19.08
CA PRO A 68 -19.34 6.85 -18.95
C PRO A 68 -20.03 7.40 -20.22
N PRO A 69 -20.89 8.40 -20.10
CA PRO A 69 -21.56 9.00 -21.24
C PRO A 69 -20.55 9.54 -22.26
N VAL A 70 -20.98 9.62 -23.52
CA VAL A 70 -20.19 10.24 -24.59
C VAL A 70 -19.85 11.67 -24.15
N ARG A 71 -18.55 11.96 -24.06
CA ARG A 71 -18.07 13.28 -23.68
C ARG A 71 -18.32 14.23 -24.86
N GLU A 72 -18.79 15.44 -24.58
CA GLU A 72 -19.00 16.48 -25.60
C GLU A 72 -17.67 16.98 -26.21
N VAL A 73 -16.55 16.76 -25.51
CA VAL A 73 -15.22 17.20 -25.92
C VAL A 73 -14.37 15.99 -26.28
N GLU A 74 -13.79 16.01 -27.48
CA GLU A 74 -12.80 15.06 -27.93
C GLU A 74 -11.44 15.39 -27.30
N PHE A 75 -10.87 14.43 -26.56
CA PHE A 75 -9.56 14.59 -25.93
C PHE A 75 -8.48 14.13 -26.91
N ASN A 76 -7.59 15.04 -27.28
CA ASN A 76 -6.40 14.71 -28.05
C ASN A 76 -5.27 14.26 -27.10
N ILE A 77 -4.63 13.14 -27.40
CA ILE A 77 -3.42 12.70 -26.71
C ILE A 77 -2.22 13.17 -27.54
N GLU A 78 -1.49 14.15 -27.03
CA GLU A 78 -0.24 14.57 -27.65
C GLU A 78 0.85 13.53 -27.39
N LEU A 79 1.44 13.02 -28.46
CA LEU A 79 2.59 12.11 -28.38
C LEU A 79 3.88 12.92 -28.48
N ILE A 80 4.87 12.53 -27.68
CA ILE A 80 6.23 13.05 -27.84
C ILE A 80 6.74 12.57 -29.22
N PRO A 81 7.38 13.43 -30.04
CA PRO A 81 7.93 13.03 -31.33
C PRO A 81 8.83 11.79 -31.20
N GLY A 82 8.57 10.77 -32.03
CA GLY A 82 9.29 9.49 -32.00
C GLY A 82 8.69 8.41 -31.10
N SER A 83 7.52 8.64 -30.49
CA SER A 83 6.78 7.59 -29.79
C SER A 83 6.27 6.52 -30.75
N GLU A 84 6.56 5.25 -30.47
CA GLU A 84 6.08 4.09 -31.22
C GLU A 84 5.03 3.31 -30.41
N PRO A 85 4.02 2.67 -31.06
CA PRO A 85 3.04 1.84 -30.38
C PRO A 85 3.70 0.67 -29.64
N ILE A 86 3.30 0.44 -28.40
CA ILE A 86 3.76 -0.71 -27.60
C ILE A 86 2.72 -1.83 -27.73
N SER A 87 3.18 -3.04 -28.09
CA SER A 87 2.37 -4.26 -28.05
C SER A 87 2.93 -5.22 -27.01
N LYS A 88 2.07 -5.71 -26.11
CA LYS A 88 2.40 -6.74 -25.12
C LYS A 88 1.39 -7.87 -25.23
N ALA A 89 1.88 -9.11 -25.37
CA ALA A 89 1.02 -10.29 -25.38
C ALA A 89 0.44 -10.55 -23.98
N PRO A 90 -0.75 -11.20 -23.89
CA PRO A 90 -1.43 -11.51 -22.62
C PRO A 90 -0.58 -12.31 -21.62
#